data_AF-A0A7J6SQI3-F1
#
_entry.id   AF-A0A7J6SQI3-F1
#
_cell.length_a   1.000
_cell.length_b   1.000
_cell.length_c   1.000
_cell.angle_alpha   90.00
_cell.angle_beta   90.00
_cell.angle_gamma   90.00
#
_symmetry.space_group_name_H-M   'P 1'
#
loop_
_entity.id
_entity.type
_entity.pdbx_description
1 polymer ?
#
loop_
_entity_poly.entity_id
_entity_poly.type
_entity_poly.pdbx_seq_one_letter_code
_entity_poly.pdbx_strand_id
1 'polypeptide(L)'
;MGSTYWTEGYPPVPFDTTSVAATDMAVAEDLKVDVVSSITGDFDSNVDLKSGFRVWECSIDLARYVHEHPAPVTKVLELGCGHALPGIAALLDSPTCTAYLHDLDPSVLQLITSQNVSRLPASAAQRTRYVTGAWGEGLTRLLKGDAGLFDLILSSEGIYKQTSFEPLLAMLIDLLDPENGVALFAGKRLYFGCGGGTAPFMSFVEDHYSDTLTCRSVALFEDARNMDAISAGLPEEDTKTLPNMKHAQDRFILQCEDDVYSRQEKDAAKEELMKAIREQSQSVWYKELCEEFGWTPDQKLVAEMETKNEEELKKLELSIEGWAGSSRQIDHLIDYGWINVRYFFADAQENLGDIEQRDAILNKGEFYLRIGDREKAVEAFEEALKITVGVGARLDNILTQIRMNIFWNDIQGCKKNIDRAHSELSKGGDWERRNKLKVYDGL
;
A
#
# COMPACT_ATOMS: atom_id res chain seq x y z
N MET A 1 20.44 -26.17 6.89
CA MET A 1 20.65 -25.42 5.63
C MET A 1 19.59 -25.90 4.65
N GLY A 2 18.68 -25.03 4.24
CA GLY A 2 17.67 -25.34 3.23
C GLY A 2 18.24 -25.30 1.82
N SER A 3 17.62 -25.99 0.87
CA SER A 3 17.96 -25.85 -0.56
C SER A 3 17.30 -24.59 -1.12
N THR A 4 17.98 -23.91 -2.05
CA THR A 4 17.46 -22.71 -2.72
C THR A 4 17.24 -22.95 -4.20
N TYR A 5 16.13 -22.42 -4.71
CA TYR A 5 15.67 -22.57 -6.09
C TYR A 5 15.44 -21.19 -6.73
N TRP A 6 15.79 -21.09 -8.02
CA TRP A 6 15.78 -19.82 -8.76
C TRP A 6 15.21 -20.06 -10.16
N THR A 7 14.42 -19.12 -10.67
CA THR A 7 14.02 -19.09 -12.09
C THR A 7 15.17 -18.58 -12.98
N GLU A 8 15.13 -18.88 -14.28
CA GLU A 8 16.11 -18.32 -15.24
C GLU A 8 16.17 -16.79 -15.13
N GLY A 9 17.38 -16.23 -14.99
CA GLY A 9 17.63 -14.80 -14.79
C GLY A 9 18.19 -14.40 -13.42
N TYR A 10 18.17 -15.29 -12.42
CA TYR A 10 18.75 -15.06 -11.09
C TYR A 10 19.94 -16.01 -10.86
N PRO A 11 21.18 -15.50 -10.68
CA PRO A 11 22.33 -16.38 -10.45
C PRO A 11 22.22 -17.06 -9.07
N PRO A 12 22.69 -18.31 -8.91
CA PRO A 12 22.73 -18.96 -7.61
C PRO A 12 23.71 -18.25 -6.68
N VAL A 13 23.20 -17.62 -5.62
CA VAL A 13 24.02 -16.95 -4.59
C VAL A 13 24.13 -17.87 -3.36
N PRO A 14 25.34 -18.12 -2.83
CA PRO A 14 25.51 -18.84 -1.56
C PRO A 14 24.84 -18.07 -0.42
N PHE A 15 23.97 -18.73 0.35
CA PHE A 15 23.43 -18.19 1.60
C PHE A 15 24.47 -18.35 2.71
N ASP A 16 25.02 -17.24 3.20
CA ASP A 16 25.85 -17.24 4.40
C ASP A 16 25.01 -16.78 5.61
N THR A 17 24.63 -17.72 6.48
CA THR A 17 23.89 -17.43 7.70
C THR A 17 24.78 -16.93 8.85
N THR A 18 26.09 -16.78 8.64
CA THR A 18 27.05 -16.53 9.72
C THR A 18 27.51 -15.07 9.88
N SER A 19 27.09 -14.14 9.02
CA SER A 19 27.65 -12.78 8.96
C SER A 19 26.78 -11.65 9.53
N VAL A 20 25.67 -11.91 10.23
CA VAL A 20 24.86 -10.84 10.85
C VAL A 20 24.79 -11.02 12.36
N ALA A 21 25.56 -10.22 13.09
CA ALA A 21 25.55 -10.20 14.54
C ALA A 21 24.26 -9.54 15.06
N ALA A 22 23.51 -10.28 15.88
CA ALA A 22 22.34 -9.79 16.59
C ALA A 22 22.76 -8.77 17.65
N THR A 23 22.16 -7.57 17.63
CA THR A 23 22.19 -6.63 18.76
C THR A 23 20.88 -6.72 19.53
N ASP A 24 21.01 -6.96 20.84
CA ASP A 24 19.96 -7.15 21.83
C ASP A 24 18.99 -5.97 21.94
N MET A 25 17.67 -6.24 22.01
CA MET A 25 16.70 -5.35 22.67
C MET A 25 15.45 -6.11 23.15
N ALA A 26 15.02 -5.78 24.37
CA ALA A 26 14.06 -6.51 25.21
C ALA A 26 12.58 -6.29 24.84
N VAL A 27 11.75 -7.31 25.07
CA VAL A 27 10.35 -7.44 24.63
C VAL A 27 9.37 -7.09 25.74
N ALA A 28 8.27 -6.42 25.38
CA ALA A 28 7.10 -6.20 26.23
C ALA A 28 6.32 -7.51 26.44
N GLU A 29 6.06 -7.84 27.71
CA GLU A 29 5.19 -8.93 28.15
C GLU A 29 3.72 -8.59 27.80
N ASP A 30 3.17 -9.27 26.79
CA ASP A 30 1.82 -9.88 26.80
C ASP A 30 1.33 -10.18 25.37
N LEU A 31 1.80 -11.29 24.79
CA LEU A 31 1.08 -12.07 23.77
C LEU A 31 1.75 -13.45 23.61
N LYS A 32 1.12 -14.50 24.16
CA LYS A 32 1.58 -15.88 24.03
C LYS A 32 1.23 -16.45 22.65
N VAL A 33 2.04 -16.14 21.64
CA VAL A 33 2.24 -17.00 20.46
C VAL A 33 3.73 -16.98 20.11
N ASP A 34 4.39 -18.13 20.31
CA ASP A 34 5.86 -18.30 20.28
C ASP A 34 6.51 -18.17 18.89
N VAL A 35 5.75 -17.72 17.88
CA VAL A 35 6.23 -17.43 16.52
C VAL A 35 6.65 -15.96 16.39
N VAL A 36 5.92 -15.05 17.06
CA VAL A 36 6.19 -13.60 17.04
C VAL A 36 7.33 -13.22 17.97
N SER A 37 7.50 -13.92 19.11
CA SER A 37 8.63 -13.74 20.04
C SER A 37 9.99 -14.09 19.43
N SER A 38 10.01 -15.03 18.47
CA SER A 38 11.24 -15.35 17.75
C SER A 38 11.61 -14.28 16.71
N ILE A 39 10.68 -13.39 16.34
CA ILE A 39 10.87 -12.34 15.35
C ILE A 39 10.84 -10.98 16.06
N THR A 40 11.65 -10.86 17.10
CA THR A 40 11.88 -9.59 17.82
C THR A 40 13.02 -8.86 17.12
N GLY A 41 12.69 -8.20 16.02
CA GLY A 41 13.47 -7.10 15.49
C GLY A 41 12.61 -5.86 15.60
N ASP A 42 13.03 -4.90 16.43
CA ASP A 42 12.56 -3.52 16.29
C ASP A 42 13.15 -3.05 14.95
N PHE A 43 12.41 -3.25 13.87
CA PHE A 43 12.82 -2.78 12.55
C PHE A 43 12.59 -1.28 12.58
N ASP A 44 13.69 -0.55 12.78
CA ASP A 44 13.77 0.90 12.71
C ASP A 44 12.79 1.40 11.64
N SER A 45 11.89 2.30 12.02
CA SER A 45 10.90 2.94 11.13
C SER A 45 11.52 3.67 9.93
N ASN A 46 12.84 3.61 9.78
CA ASN A 46 13.66 4.19 8.74
C ASN A 46 14.18 3.18 7.69
N VAL A 47 13.86 1.89 7.76
CA VAL A 47 14.18 0.94 6.67
C VAL A 47 13.01 0.84 5.69
N ASP A 48 12.70 1.94 5.03
CA ASP A 48 11.64 2.00 4.02
C ASP A 48 12.24 2.39 2.67
N LEU A 49 12.43 1.38 1.81
CA LEU A 49 12.93 1.53 0.43
C LEU A 49 12.61 0.37 -0.52
N LYS A 50 12.00 -0.71 -0.01
CA LYS A 50 11.53 -1.85 -0.79
C LYS A 50 10.36 -2.49 -0.04
N SER A 51 9.21 -2.64 -0.69
CA SER A 51 7.98 -3.18 -0.08
C SER A 51 8.14 -4.56 0.57
N GLY A 52 9.18 -5.32 0.19
CA GLY A 52 9.52 -6.63 0.74
C GLY A 52 10.31 -6.64 2.06
N PHE A 53 10.74 -5.48 2.59
CA PHE A 53 11.52 -5.40 3.85
C PHE A 53 10.66 -5.06 5.08
N ARG A 54 9.35 -4.81 4.88
CA ARG A 54 8.37 -4.52 5.93
C ARG A 54 7.42 -5.71 6.14
N VAL A 55 7.20 -6.09 7.41
CA VAL A 55 6.09 -6.99 7.77
C VAL A 55 4.80 -6.18 7.76
N TRP A 56 3.84 -6.61 6.96
CA TRP A 56 2.50 -6.02 6.92
C TRP A 56 1.54 -6.72 7.89
N GLU A 57 0.51 -6.01 8.34
CA GLU A 57 -0.48 -6.50 9.30
C GLU A 57 -1.10 -7.86 8.90
N CYS A 58 -1.48 -8.02 7.63
CA CYS A 58 -2.09 -9.25 7.14
C CYS A 58 -1.17 -10.48 7.21
N SER A 59 0.15 -10.31 7.23
CA SER A 59 1.11 -11.40 7.43
C SER A 59 1.03 -11.94 8.86
N ILE A 60 0.84 -11.04 9.83
CA ILE A 60 0.68 -11.38 11.25
C ILE A 60 -0.68 -12.05 11.46
N ASP A 61 -1.74 -11.49 10.90
CA ASP A 61 -3.09 -12.04 11.03
C ASP A 61 -3.21 -13.41 10.35
N LEU A 62 -2.60 -13.59 9.19
CA LEU A 62 -2.56 -14.90 8.52
C LEU A 62 -1.77 -15.92 9.33
N ALA A 63 -0.60 -15.54 9.88
CA ALA A 63 0.18 -16.43 10.74
C ALA A 63 -0.60 -16.82 12.01
N ARG A 64 -1.30 -15.87 12.63
CA ARG A 64 -2.19 -16.13 13.78
C ARG A 64 -3.31 -17.10 13.39
N TYR A 65 -4.00 -16.83 12.28
CA TYR A 65 -5.09 -17.68 11.80
C TYR A 65 -4.64 -19.12 11.57
N VAL A 66 -3.51 -19.31 10.88
CA VAL A 66 -2.92 -20.63 10.61
C VAL A 66 -2.59 -21.36 11.91
N HIS A 67 -2.00 -20.65 12.88
CA HIS A 67 -1.65 -21.24 14.17
C HIS A 67 -2.87 -21.64 15.00
N GLU A 68 -3.93 -20.83 14.99
CA GLU A 68 -5.17 -21.10 15.71
C GLU A 68 -6.02 -22.21 15.06
N HIS A 69 -5.77 -22.50 13.77
CA HIS A 69 -6.50 -23.50 12.98
C HIS A 69 -5.55 -24.53 12.40
N PRO A 70 -4.84 -25.31 13.24
CA PRO A 70 -3.84 -26.25 12.77
C PRO A 70 -4.48 -27.34 11.90
N ALA A 71 -3.90 -27.55 10.72
CA ALA A 71 -4.26 -28.61 9.81
C ALA A 71 -3.02 -29.49 9.53
N PRO A 72 -3.19 -30.79 9.24
CA PRO A 72 -2.07 -31.63 8.82
C PRO A 72 -1.59 -31.15 7.44
N VAL A 73 -0.42 -30.49 7.41
CA VAL A 73 0.19 -29.99 6.18
C VAL A 73 1.50 -30.73 5.95
N THR A 74 1.72 -31.23 4.73
CA THR A 74 2.97 -31.88 4.34
C THR A 74 3.87 -30.97 3.51
N LYS A 75 3.28 -30.10 2.69
CA LYS A 75 3.98 -29.08 1.91
C LYS A 75 3.21 -27.76 1.95
N VAL A 76 3.87 -26.72 2.44
CA VAL A 76 3.36 -25.34 2.40
C VAL A 76 4.21 -24.50 1.47
N LEU A 77 3.54 -23.69 0.64
CA LEU A 77 4.16 -22.63 -0.14
C LEU A 77 3.65 -21.29 0.37
N GLU A 78 4.54 -20.43 0.84
CA GLU A 78 4.22 -19.03 1.10
C GLU A 78 4.68 -18.18 -0.08
N LEU A 79 3.75 -17.47 -0.71
CA LEU A 79 3.97 -16.55 -1.82
C LEU A 79 3.95 -15.10 -1.34
N GLY A 80 5.10 -14.42 -1.41
CA GLY A 80 5.22 -12.96 -1.23
C GLY A 80 5.84 -12.52 0.10
N CYS A 81 5.65 -11.25 0.43
CA CYS A 81 6.41 -10.49 1.44
C CYS A 81 5.90 -10.67 2.89
N GLY A 82 5.67 -11.91 3.31
CA GLY A 82 5.30 -12.25 4.69
C GLY A 82 6.49 -12.41 5.64
N HIS A 83 7.73 -12.28 5.13
CA HIS A 83 8.96 -12.64 5.83
C HIS A 83 8.95 -14.06 6.40
N ALA A 84 8.25 -14.97 5.71
CA ALA A 84 8.00 -16.34 6.11
C ALA A 84 7.10 -16.52 7.35
N LEU A 85 6.43 -15.48 7.86
CA LEU A 85 5.65 -15.60 9.10
C LEU A 85 4.55 -16.66 9.00
N PRO A 86 3.63 -16.63 8.01
CA PRO A 86 2.60 -17.66 7.87
C PRO A 86 3.15 -19.06 7.57
N GLY A 87 4.17 -19.17 6.73
CA GLY A 87 4.80 -20.43 6.35
C GLY A 87 5.53 -21.08 7.51
N ILE A 88 6.19 -20.28 8.37
CA ILE A 88 6.80 -20.74 9.61
C ILE A 88 5.74 -21.20 10.61
N ALA A 89 4.62 -20.49 10.74
CA ALA A 89 3.51 -20.93 11.60
C ALA A 89 3.03 -22.33 11.17
N ALA A 90 2.73 -22.52 9.88
CA ALA A 90 2.35 -23.83 9.35
C ALA A 90 3.45 -24.91 9.54
N LEU A 91 4.72 -24.54 9.38
CA LEU A 91 5.86 -25.45 9.53
C LEU A 91 6.04 -25.97 10.97
N LEU A 92 5.80 -25.10 11.95
CA LEU A 92 5.98 -25.42 13.37
C LEU A 92 4.83 -26.30 13.89
N ASP A 93 3.61 -26.06 13.41
CA ASP A 93 2.44 -26.86 13.83
C ASP A 93 2.39 -28.25 13.15
N SER A 94 3.17 -28.45 12.07
CA SER A 94 3.25 -29.71 11.33
C SER A 94 4.69 -30.26 11.27
N PRO A 95 5.07 -31.26 12.09
CA PRO A 95 6.43 -31.81 12.17
C PRO A 95 6.97 -32.43 10.88
N THR A 96 6.10 -32.88 9.97
CA THR A 96 6.46 -33.48 8.68
C THR A 96 6.43 -32.49 7.52
N CYS A 97 6.01 -31.25 7.77
CA CYS A 97 5.85 -30.23 6.73
C CYS A 97 7.20 -29.81 6.11
N THR A 98 7.24 -29.54 4.81
CA THR A 98 8.33 -28.79 4.17
C THR A 98 7.78 -27.44 3.73
N ALA A 99 8.43 -26.35 4.15
CA ALA A 99 8.01 -24.99 3.83
C ALA A 99 8.84 -24.40 2.69
N TYR A 100 8.18 -23.96 1.63
CA TYR A 100 8.74 -23.22 0.52
C TYR A 100 8.42 -21.74 0.72
N LEU A 101 9.45 -20.96 0.98
CA LEU A 101 9.37 -19.56 1.35
C LEU A 101 9.77 -18.74 0.13
N HIS A 102 8.78 -18.12 -0.52
CA HIS A 102 8.98 -17.37 -1.75
C HIS A 102 9.01 -15.86 -1.50
N ASP A 103 9.97 -15.19 -2.13
CA ASP A 103 9.93 -13.75 -2.34
C ASP A 103 10.44 -13.40 -3.75
N LEU A 104 9.92 -12.33 -4.33
CA LEU A 104 10.38 -11.82 -5.62
C LEU A 104 11.84 -11.35 -5.53
N ASP A 105 12.22 -10.73 -4.41
CA ASP A 105 13.56 -10.19 -4.19
C ASP A 105 14.44 -11.18 -3.42
N PRO A 106 15.50 -11.75 -4.03
CA PRO A 106 16.41 -12.65 -3.33
C PRO A 106 17.11 -12.00 -2.12
N SER A 107 17.24 -10.66 -2.09
CA SER A 107 17.80 -9.97 -0.93
C SER A 107 16.89 -10.05 0.30
N VAL A 108 15.57 -10.08 0.13
CA VAL A 108 14.62 -10.28 1.26
C VAL A 108 14.82 -11.68 1.85
N LEU A 109 14.93 -12.69 0.98
CA LEU A 109 15.19 -14.06 1.41
C LEU A 109 16.50 -14.18 2.19
N GLN A 110 17.56 -13.53 1.68
CA GLN A 110 18.90 -13.59 2.27
C GLN A 110 19.02 -12.80 3.56
N LEU A 111 18.48 -11.58 3.62
CA LEU A 111 18.71 -10.66 4.72
C LEU A 111 17.67 -10.80 5.83
N ILE A 112 16.44 -11.22 5.52
CA ILE A 112 15.35 -11.24 6.48
C ILE A 112 14.81 -12.65 6.69
N THR A 113 14.34 -13.31 5.63
CA THR A 113 13.73 -14.64 5.76
C THR A 113 14.71 -15.64 6.35
N SER A 114 15.97 -15.59 5.94
CA SER A 114 17.02 -16.45 6.49
C SER A 114 17.24 -16.24 7.99
N GLN A 115 17.13 -14.99 8.48
CA GLN A 115 17.25 -14.69 9.90
C GLN A 115 16.09 -15.27 10.68
N ASN A 116 14.85 -15.12 10.19
CA ASN A 116 13.67 -15.72 10.82
C ASN A 116 13.80 -17.25 10.90
N VAL A 117 14.25 -17.88 9.82
CA VAL A 117 14.50 -19.33 9.80
C VAL A 117 15.64 -19.74 10.73
N SER A 118 16.70 -18.92 10.87
CA SER A 118 17.84 -19.24 11.74
C SER A 118 17.48 -19.31 13.23
N ARG A 119 16.38 -18.66 13.62
CA ARG A 119 15.87 -18.63 14.99
C ARG A 119 14.98 -19.84 15.32
N LEU A 120 14.64 -20.66 14.32
CA LEU A 120 13.85 -21.88 14.51
C LEU A 120 14.69 -23.03 15.09
N PRO A 121 14.06 -24.03 15.72
CA PRO A 121 14.71 -25.29 16.02
C PRO A 121 15.36 -25.88 14.76
N ALA A 122 16.56 -26.45 14.89
CA ALA A 122 17.33 -26.95 13.74
C ALA A 122 16.55 -27.98 12.87
N SER A 123 15.69 -28.78 13.50
CA SER A 123 14.81 -29.74 12.81
C SER A 123 13.72 -29.07 11.96
N ALA A 124 13.24 -27.89 12.35
CA ALA A 124 12.33 -27.08 11.54
C ALA A 124 13.09 -26.33 10.45
N ALA A 125 14.21 -25.68 10.78
CA ALA A 125 15.01 -24.91 9.81
C ALA A 125 15.49 -25.76 8.62
N GLN A 126 15.83 -27.03 8.83
CA GLN A 126 16.24 -27.97 7.75
C GLN A 126 15.10 -28.33 6.77
N ARG A 127 13.84 -28.12 7.18
CA ARG A 127 12.64 -28.36 6.37
C ARG A 127 12.17 -27.11 5.62
N THR A 128 12.96 -26.05 5.59
CA THR A 128 12.69 -24.85 4.80
C THR A 128 13.39 -24.90 3.44
N ARG A 129 12.79 -24.27 2.43
CA ARG A 129 13.31 -24.06 1.08
C ARG A 129 13.08 -22.62 0.71
N TYR A 130 14.07 -21.99 0.07
CA TYR A 130 13.97 -20.61 -0.38
C TYR A 130 13.69 -20.62 -1.88
N VAL A 131 12.75 -19.80 -2.33
CA VAL A 131 12.34 -19.74 -3.73
C VAL A 131 12.26 -18.28 -4.16
N THR A 132 12.81 -17.94 -5.32
CA THR A 132 12.69 -16.57 -5.84
C THR A 132 12.37 -16.54 -7.32
N GLY A 133 11.80 -15.42 -7.75
CA GLY A 133 11.39 -15.17 -9.13
C GLY A 133 9.98 -14.60 -9.21
N ALA A 134 9.63 -14.07 -10.38
CA ALA A 134 8.30 -13.54 -10.64
C ALA A 134 7.23 -14.65 -10.67
N TRP A 135 6.02 -14.30 -10.22
CA TRP A 135 4.86 -15.16 -10.37
C TRP A 135 4.56 -15.43 -11.85
N GLY A 136 4.15 -16.65 -12.15
CA GLY A 136 3.82 -17.08 -13.51
C GLY A 136 4.48 -18.40 -13.88
N GLU A 137 4.58 -18.67 -15.18
CA GLU A 137 4.94 -19.99 -15.72
C GLU A 137 6.33 -20.46 -15.27
N GLY A 138 7.31 -19.56 -15.21
CA GLY A 138 8.69 -19.89 -14.82
C GLY A 138 8.76 -20.43 -13.39
N LEU A 139 8.17 -19.70 -12.44
CA LEU A 139 8.11 -20.11 -11.03
C LEU A 139 7.25 -21.38 -10.85
N THR A 140 6.14 -21.47 -11.58
CA THR A 140 5.27 -22.65 -11.57
C THR A 140 6.03 -23.90 -12.01
N ARG A 141 6.78 -23.83 -13.11
CA ARG A 141 7.58 -24.95 -13.62
C ARG A 141 8.68 -25.38 -12.65
N LEU A 142 9.36 -24.41 -12.04
CA LEU A 142 10.38 -24.64 -11.02
C LEU A 142 9.80 -25.40 -9.82
N LEU A 143 8.71 -24.89 -9.26
CA LEU A 143 8.04 -25.47 -8.09
C LEU A 143 7.44 -26.84 -8.39
N LYS A 144 6.80 -27.03 -9.54
CA LYS A 144 6.31 -28.35 -9.99
C LYS A 144 7.44 -29.37 -10.11
N GLY A 145 8.59 -28.96 -10.64
CA GLY A 145 9.72 -29.85 -10.87
C GLY A 145 10.42 -30.30 -9.59
N ASP A 146 10.48 -29.44 -8.57
CA ASP A 146 11.16 -29.73 -7.31
C ASP A 146 10.21 -30.25 -6.21
N ALA A 147 9.09 -29.57 -6.01
CA ALA A 147 8.16 -29.84 -4.91
C ALA A 147 6.94 -30.68 -5.33
N GLY A 148 6.51 -30.55 -6.59
CA GLY A 148 5.22 -31.07 -7.06
C GLY A 148 4.05 -30.18 -6.60
N LEU A 149 2.99 -30.79 -6.05
CA LEU A 149 1.80 -30.09 -5.57
C LEU A 149 1.91 -29.70 -4.08
N PHE A 150 1.12 -28.72 -3.64
CA PHE A 150 1.10 -28.20 -2.27
C PHE A 150 -0.26 -28.40 -1.64
N ASP A 151 -0.29 -28.83 -0.38
CA ASP A 151 -1.54 -28.98 0.37
C ASP A 151 -2.01 -27.63 0.94
N LEU A 152 -1.07 -26.70 1.14
CA LEU A 152 -1.34 -25.36 1.63
C LEU A 152 -0.54 -24.32 0.84
N ILE A 153 -1.24 -23.34 0.27
CA ILE A 153 -0.64 -22.13 -0.31
C ILE A 153 -1.06 -20.93 0.52
N LEU A 154 -0.10 -20.11 0.95
CA LEU A 154 -0.31 -18.93 1.78
C LEU A 154 0.13 -17.69 1.01
N SER A 155 -0.64 -16.62 1.09
CA SER A 155 -0.17 -15.31 0.62
C SER A 155 -0.80 -14.19 1.43
N SER A 156 0.04 -13.42 2.10
CA SER A 156 -0.32 -12.18 2.76
C SER A 156 0.02 -11.02 1.84
N GLU A 157 -0.91 -10.09 1.67
CA GLU A 157 -0.79 -8.90 0.81
C GLU A 157 -0.62 -9.19 -0.69
N GLY A 158 -0.55 -10.45 -1.14
CA GLY A 158 -0.27 -10.77 -2.55
C GLY A 158 -1.38 -10.37 -3.56
N ILE A 159 -2.55 -9.97 -3.06
CA ILE A 159 -3.73 -9.60 -3.84
C ILE A 159 -4.02 -8.09 -3.82
N TYR A 160 -3.03 -7.26 -3.48
CA TYR A 160 -3.20 -5.80 -3.45
C TYR A 160 -3.40 -5.15 -4.83
N LYS A 161 -2.91 -5.79 -5.91
CA LYS A 161 -2.97 -5.27 -7.28
C LYS A 161 -3.77 -6.21 -8.18
N GLN A 162 -4.84 -5.71 -8.79
CA GLN A 162 -5.74 -6.52 -9.62
C GLN A 162 -5.05 -7.18 -10.82
N THR A 163 -4.05 -6.52 -11.42
CA THR A 163 -3.28 -7.08 -12.55
C THR A 163 -2.51 -8.35 -12.18
N SER A 164 -2.30 -8.63 -10.90
CA SER A 164 -1.60 -9.82 -10.43
C SER A 164 -2.51 -11.01 -10.19
N PHE A 165 -3.83 -10.85 -10.26
CA PHE A 165 -4.79 -11.94 -9.95
C PHE A 165 -4.64 -13.12 -10.89
N GLU A 166 -4.65 -12.87 -12.19
CA GLU A 166 -4.55 -13.89 -13.22
C GLU A 166 -3.27 -14.73 -13.12
N PRO A 167 -2.04 -14.15 -13.13
CA PRO A 167 -0.82 -14.95 -13.01
C PRO A 167 -0.70 -15.70 -11.68
N LEU A 168 -1.27 -15.15 -10.60
CA LEU A 168 -1.29 -15.79 -9.28
C LEU A 168 -2.26 -16.98 -9.24
N LEU A 169 -3.47 -16.81 -9.76
CA LEU A 169 -4.50 -17.87 -9.82
C LEU A 169 -4.10 -19.00 -10.77
N ALA A 170 -3.53 -18.68 -11.94
CA ALA A 170 -3.03 -19.68 -12.86
C ALA A 170 -1.97 -20.58 -12.20
N MET A 171 -1.02 -19.98 -11.49
CA MET A 171 0.00 -20.70 -10.73
C MET A 171 -0.60 -21.48 -9.56
N LEU A 172 -1.55 -20.91 -8.83
CA LEU A 172 -2.24 -21.57 -7.73
C LEU A 172 -2.96 -22.84 -8.19
N ILE A 173 -3.73 -22.77 -9.29
CA ILE A 173 -4.45 -23.94 -9.83
C ILE A 173 -3.47 -25.04 -10.23
N ASP A 174 -2.30 -24.65 -10.73
CA ASP A 174 -1.28 -25.57 -11.18
C ASP A 174 -0.48 -26.22 -10.04
N LEU A 175 -0.36 -25.54 -8.91
CA LEU A 175 0.48 -25.97 -7.77
C LEU A 175 -0.32 -26.52 -6.60
N LEU A 176 -1.61 -26.22 -6.50
CA LEU A 176 -2.44 -26.68 -5.39
C LEU A 176 -2.87 -28.14 -5.60
N ASP A 177 -2.85 -28.93 -4.53
CA ASP A 177 -3.40 -30.28 -4.56
C ASP A 177 -4.90 -30.24 -4.91
N PRO A 178 -5.36 -30.93 -5.97
CA PRO A 178 -6.73 -30.80 -6.45
C PRO A 178 -7.76 -31.52 -5.59
N GLU A 179 -7.35 -32.43 -4.71
CA GLU A 179 -8.27 -33.20 -3.86
C GLU A 179 -8.47 -32.54 -2.50
N ASN A 180 -7.38 -32.04 -1.88
CA ASN A 180 -7.41 -31.56 -0.50
C ASN A 180 -6.69 -30.22 -0.28
N GLY A 181 -6.14 -29.61 -1.33
CA GLY A 181 -5.37 -28.39 -1.21
C GLY A 181 -6.21 -27.17 -0.83
N VAL A 182 -5.67 -26.34 0.07
CA VAL A 182 -6.28 -25.08 0.49
C VAL A 182 -5.33 -23.93 0.22
N ALA A 183 -5.85 -22.81 -0.28
CA ALA A 183 -5.11 -21.58 -0.36
C ALA A 183 -5.72 -20.51 0.56
N LEU A 184 -4.89 -19.88 1.40
CA LEU A 184 -5.30 -18.82 2.32
C LEU A 184 -4.65 -17.51 1.91
N PHE A 185 -5.51 -16.53 1.61
CA PHE A 185 -5.10 -15.18 1.27
C PHE A 185 -5.54 -14.22 2.37
N ALA A 186 -4.61 -13.39 2.83
CA ALA A 186 -4.91 -12.28 3.73
C ALA A 186 -4.56 -10.97 3.05
N GLY A 187 -5.46 -9.99 3.19
CA GLY A 187 -5.30 -8.67 2.61
C GLY A 187 -6.44 -7.76 3.04
N LYS A 188 -6.29 -6.46 2.76
CA LYS A 188 -7.36 -5.49 2.99
C LYS A 188 -8.57 -5.83 2.12
N ARG A 189 -9.75 -5.46 2.62
CA ARG A 189 -11.00 -5.62 1.86
C ARG A 189 -10.93 -4.93 0.49
N LEU A 190 -10.35 -3.74 0.47
CA LEU A 190 -10.09 -2.95 -0.73
C LEU A 190 -8.78 -2.17 -0.55
N TYR A 191 -7.91 -2.20 -1.56
CA TYR A 191 -6.74 -1.32 -1.64
C TYR A 191 -7.03 -0.17 -2.60
N PHE A 192 -7.05 1.05 -2.08
CA PHE A 192 -7.21 2.26 -2.89
C PHE A 192 -6.02 2.44 -3.84
N GLY A 193 -6.27 2.84 -5.09
CA GLY A 193 -5.23 3.12 -6.09
C GLY A 193 -4.67 1.91 -6.86
N CYS A 194 -4.84 0.68 -6.35
CA CYS A 194 -4.32 -0.54 -7.00
C CYS A 194 -5.41 -1.50 -7.53
N GLY A 195 -6.68 -1.25 -7.18
CA GLY A 195 -7.84 -2.03 -7.63
C GLY A 195 -7.96 -3.43 -7.02
N GLY A 196 -6.99 -3.86 -6.19
CA GLY A 196 -7.01 -5.16 -5.53
C GLY A 196 -7.65 -5.14 -4.14
N GLY A 197 -7.50 -6.24 -3.42
CA GLY A 197 -8.13 -6.51 -2.12
C GLY A 197 -8.92 -7.81 -2.12
N THR A 198 -9.34 -8.25 -0.93
CA THR A 198 -10.07 -9.52 -0.79
C THR A 198 -11.42 -9.50 -1.50
N ALA A 199 -12.15 -8.37 -1.49
CA ALA A 199 -13.42 -8.27 -2.18
C ALA A 199 -13.30 -8.38 -3.72
N PRO A 200 -12.47 -7.57 -4.42
CA PRO A 200 -12.30 -7.72 -5.86
C PRO A 200 -11.64 -9.05 -6.24
N PHE A 201 -10.75 -9.61 -5.41
CA PHE A 201 -10.16 -10.92 -5.66
C PHE A 201 -11.22 -12.04 -5.62
N MET A 202 -12.10 -12.04 -4.61
CA MET A 202 -13.21 -13.00 -4.52
C MET A 202 -14.14 -12.90 -5.73
N SER A 203 -14.55 -11.68 -6.12
CA SER A 203 -15.39 -11.46 -7.31
C SER A 203 -14.71 -12.02 -8.57
N PHE A 204 -13.42 -11.75 -8.74
CA PHE A 204 -12.66 -12.24 -9.89
C PHE A 204 -12.61 -13.77 -9.94
N VAL A 205 -12.44 -14.45 -8.80
CA VAL A 205 -12.47 -15.92 -8.74
C VAL A 205 -13.86 -16.47 -9.07
N GLU A 206 -14.92 -15.85 -8.56
CA GLU A 206 -16.30 -16.26 -8.86
C GLU A 206 -16.64 -16.10 -10.34
N ASP A 207 -16.24 -14.98 -10.95
CA ASP A 207 -16.54 -14.63 -12.35
C ASP A 207 -15.76 -15.49 -13.35
N HIS A 208 -14.51 -15.86 -13.03
CA HIS A 208 -13.60 -16.48 -13.99
C HIS A 208 -13.22 -17.93 -13.67
N TYR A 209 -13.35 -18.37 -12.41
CA TYR A 209 -12.82 -19.63 -11.92
C TYR A 209 -13.80 -20.44 -11.05
N SER A 210 -15.09 -20.12 -11.05
CA SER A 210 -16.11 -20.80 -10.22
C SER A 210 -16.28 -22.29 -10.51
N ASP A 211 -15.94 -22.74 -11.73
CA ASP A 211 -15.94 -24.17 -12.08
C ASP A 211 -14.73 -24.94 -11.52
N THR A 212 -13.69 -24.23 -11.08
CA THR A 212 -12.40 -24.81 -10.65
C THR A 212 -12.11 -24.58 -9.17
N LEU A 213 -12.46 -23.41 -8.63
CA LEU A 213 -12.15 -22.99 -7.28
C LEU A 213 -13.41 -22.53 -6.55
N THR A 214 -13.50 -22.86 -5.26
CA THR A 214 -14.47 -22.26 -4.35
C THR A 214 -13.76 -21.25 -3.45
N CYS A 215 -14.16 -19.98 -3.51
CA CYS A 215 -13.60 -18.91 -2.68
C CYS A 215 -14.59 -18.51 -1.59
N ARG A 216 -14.10 -18.30 -0.35
CA ARG A 216 -14.92 -17.80 0.77
C ARG A 216 -14.07 -17.05 1.78
N SER A 217 -14.66 -16.07 2.44
CA SER A 217 -14.06 -15.47 3.63
C SER A 217 -14.17 -16.42 4.82
N VAL A 218 -13.06 -16.62 5.53
CA VAL A 218 -12.97 -17.55 6.68
C VAL A 218 -12.68 -16.84 8.00
N ALA A 219 -12.20 -15.60 7.94
CA ALA A 219 -11.95 -14.75 9.09
C ALA A 219 -12.05 -13.28 8.67
N LEU A 220 -12.46 -12.43 9.61
CA LEU A 220 -12.44 -10.98 9.50
C LEU A 220 -11.70 -10.47 10.74
N PHE A 221 -10.63 -9.71 10.51
CA PHE A 221 -9.86 -9.07 11.56
C PHE A 221 -10.27 -7.59 11.57
N GLU A 222 -10.91 -7.17 12.66
CA GLU A 222 -11.27 -5.78 12.87
C GLU A 222 -10.07 -5.05 13.48
N ASP A 223 -9.33 -4.33 12.63
CA ASP A 223 -8.35 -3.36 13.11
C ASP A 223 -9.08 -2.27 13.90
N ALA A 224 -8.76 -2.13 15.19
CA ALA A 224 -9.26 -1.07 16.08
C ALA A 224 -8.91 0.37 15.63
N ARG A 225 -8.38 0.57 14.41
CA ARG A 225 -8.11 1.88 13.82
C ARG A 225 -9.28 2.49 13.05
N ASN A 226 -10.45 1.84 13.02
CA ASN A 226 -11.63 2.35 12.31
C ASN A 226 -12.95 2.28 13.11
N MET A 227 -12.90 2.26 14.44
CA MET A 227 -14.08 2.11 15.31
C MET A 227 -14.73 3.42 15.81
N ASP A 228 -14.50 4.58 15.16
CA ASP A 228 -15.21 5.83 15.50
C ASP A 228 -16.14 6.36 14.38
N ALA A 229 -16.25 5.66 13.24
CA ALA A 229 -16.89 6.22 12.04
C ALA A 229 -18.28 5.64 11.71
N ILE A 230 -19.08 5.22 12.69
CA ILE A 230 -20.46 4.77 12.45
C ILE A 230 -21.43 5.54 13.34
N SER A 231 -21.80 6.76 12.94
CA SER A 231 -23.17 7.25 13.17
C SER A 231 -23.53 8.39 12.20
N ALA A 232 -24.75 8.31 11.67
CA ALA A 232 -25.51 9.36 10.97
C ALA A 232 -25.25 9.62 9.47
N GLY A 233 -25.75 8.73 8.61
CA GLY A 233 -26.81 9.09 7.66
C GLY A 233 -26.56 10.14 6.56
N LEU A 234 -25.36 10.24 5.98
CA LEU A 234 -25.09 10.87 4.67
C LEU A 234 -24.08 10.00 3.86
N PRO A 235 -24.03 10.05 2.52
CA PRO A 235 -23.19 9.17 1.71
C PRO A 235 -21.70 9.27 2.10
N GLU A 236 -21.09 8.16 2.51
CA GLU A 236 -19.74 8.07 3.11
C GLU A 236 -18.57 8.54 2.22
N GLU A 237 -18.76 8.72 0.92
CA GLU A 237 -17.65 8.99 -0.02
C GLU A 237 -17.11 10.42 0.05
N ASP A 238 -17.93 11.41 0.40
CA ASP A 238 -17.59 12.82 0.17
C ASP A 238 -16.82 13.49 1.32
N THR A 239 -16.87 12.90 2.52
CA THR A 239 -16.15 13.39 3.71
C THR A 239 -14.73 12.84 3.84
N LYS A 240 -14.42 11.75 3.13
CA LYS A 240 -13.11 11.07 3.17
C LYS A 240 -12.18 11.48 2.02
N THR A 241 -12.68 12.21 1.03
CA THR A 241 -11.95 12.58 -0.19
C THR A 241 -11.51 14.04 -0.16
N LEU A 242 -10.21 14.29 -0.36
CA LEU A 242 -9.64 15.64 -0.40
C LEU A 242 -9.75 16.24 -1.82
N PRO A 243 -10.01 17.56 -1.95
CA PRO A 243 -10.53 18.44 -0.90
C PRO A 243 -12.00 18.11 -0.55
N ASN A 244 -12.40 18.35 0.70
CA ASN A 244 -13.77 18.08 1.17
C ASN A 244 -14.74 19.14 0.60
N MET A 245 -15.65 18.73 -0.28
CA MET A 245 -16.55 19.66 -1.00
C MET A 245 -17.56 20.37 -0.08
N LYS A 246 -17.86 19.80 1.09
CA LYS A 246 -18.69 20.48 2.10
C LYS A 246 -18.06 21.82 2.51
N HIS A 247 -16.74 21.88 2.64
CA HIS A 247 -16.09 23.13 3.05
C HIS A 247 -16.15 24.19 1.94
N ALA A 248 -16.14 23.79 0.67
CA ALA A 248 -16.40 24.73 -0.44
C ALA A 248 -17.83 25.28 -0.39
N GLN A 249 -18.81 24.42 -0.03
CA GLN A 249 -20.20 24.84 0.17
C GLN A 249 -20.34 25.79 1.38
N ASP A 250 -19.72 25.48 2.51
CA ASP A 250 -19.75 26.34 3.70
C ASP A 250 -19.13 27.72 3.39
N ARG A 251 -18.04 27.77 2.61
CA ARG A 251 -17.47 29.03 2.10
C ARG A 251 -18.45 29.77 1.20
N PHE A 252 -19.13 29.08 0.29
CA PHE A 252 -20.14 29.69 -0.58
C PHE A 252 -21.32 30.30 0.20
N ILE A 253 -21.80 29.61 1.24
CA ILE A 253 -22.85 30.13 2.15
C ILE A 253 -22.43 31.47 2.76
N LEU A 254 -21.17 31.58 3.17
CA LEU A 254 -20.62 32.81 3.74
C LEU A 254 -20.49 33.96 2.73
N GLN A 255 -20.25 33.66 1.45
CA GLN A 255 -20.18 34.64 0.36
C GLN A 255 -21.54 35.20 -0.05
N CYS A 256 -22.60 34.43 0.12
CA CYS A 256 -23.94 34.82 -0.28
C CYS A 256 -24.44 36.04 0.52
N GLU A 257 -25.42 36.76 -0.02
CA GLU A 257 -26.08 37.87 0.68
C GLU A 257 -26.94 37.37 1.86
N ASP A 258 -27.28 38.25 2.81
CA ASP A 258 -28.02 37.90 4.05
C ASP A 258 -29.49 37.54 3.80
N ASP A 259 -30.02 37.77 2.60
CA ASP A 259 -31.36 37.41 2.16
C ASP A 259 -31.43 35.98 1.57
N VAL A 260 -30.29 35.42 1.14
CA VAL A 260 -30.18 34.05 0.64
C VAL A 260 -29.98 33.06 1.79
N TYR A 261 -29.09 33.37 2.73
CA TYR A 261 -28.83 32.57 3.92
C TYR A 261 -28.92 33.42 5.18
N SER A 262 -29.60 32.90 6.19
CA SER A 262 -29.77 33.56 7.47
C SER A 262 -28.43 33.69 8.21
N ARG A 263 -28.37 34.63 9.15
CA ARG A 263 -27.20 34.81 10.03
C ARG A 263 -26.83 33.52 10.75
N GLN A 264 -27.83 32.76 11.20
CA GLN A 264 -27.64 31.49 11.90
C GLN A 264 -26.99 30.43 10.99
N GLU A 265 -27.40 30.34 9.73
CA GLU A 265 -26.79 29.41 8.77
C GLU A 265 -25.36 29.79 8.43
N LYS A 266 -25.08 31.10 8.30
CA LYS A 266 -23.71 31.60 8.10
C LYS A 266 -22.82 31.36 9.31
N ASP A 267 -23.34 31.59 10.52
CA ASP A 267 -22.60 31.32 11.75
C ASP A 267 -22.27 29.83 11.89
N ALA A 268 -23.22 28.94 11.55
CA ALA A 268 -23.00 27.50 11.53
C ALA A 268 -21.96 27.07 10.46
N ALA A 269 -22.06 27.61 9.24
CA ALA A 269 -21.07 27.36 8.18
C ALA A 269 -19.66 27.80 8.61
N LYS A 270 -19.54 28.97 9.25
CA LYS A 270 -18.28 29.45 9.82
C LYS A 270 -17.75 28.53 10.91
N GLU A 271 -18.60 28.05 11.81
CA GLU A 271 -18.21 27.14 12.88
C GLU A 271 -17.64 25.82 12.32
N GLU A 272 -18.31 25.24 11.32
CA GLU A 272 -17.86 24.03 10.63
C GLU A 272 -16.52 24.24 9.91
N LEU A 273 -16.34 25.36 9.20
CA LEU A 273 -15.06 25.71 8.59
C LEU A 273 -13.95 25.85 9.63
N MET A 274 -14.22 26.57 10.73
CA MET A 274 -13.23 26.77 11.79
C MET A 274 -12.87 25.46 12.51
N LYS A 275 -13.79 24.49 12.58
CA LYS A 275 -13.51 23.15 13.07
C LYS A 275 -12.57 22.41 12.12
N ALA A 276 -12.90 22.37 10.83
CA ALA A 276 -12.08 21.74 9.81
C ALA A 276 -10.67 22.34 9.74
N ILE A 277 -10.55 23.66 9.79
CA ILE A 277 -9.26 24.38 9.78
C ILE A 277 -8.36 23.92 10.91
N ARG A 278 -8.91 23.76 12.12
CA ARG A 278 -8.14 23.30 13.28
C ARG A 278 -7.74 21.83 13.14
N GLU A 279 -8.70 20.96 12.81
CA GLU A 279 -8.48 19.52 12.68
C GLU A 279 -7.43 19.20 11.60
N GLN A 280 -7.54 19.86 10.45
CA GLN A 280 -6.67 19.64 9.29
C GLN A 280 -5.46 20.58 9.23
N SER A 281 -5.32 21.49 10.21
CA SER A 281 -4.20 22.42 10.33
C SER A 281 -4.04 23.32 9.08
N GLN A 282 -5.14 23.88 8.59
CA GLN A 282 -5.24 24.61 7.32
C GLN A 282 -4.79 26.07 7.43
N SER A 283 -3.52 26.30 7.75
CA SER A 283 -3.01 27.65 8.01
C SER A 283 -3.09 28.59 6.80
N VAL A 284 -2.84 28.07 5.59
CA VAL A 284 -2.87 28.87 4.36
C VAL A 284 -4.30 29.29 4.06
N TRP A 285 -5.21 28.32 3.98
CA TRP A 285 -6.61 28.60 3.67
C TRP A 285 -7.29 29.45 4.75
N TYR A 286 -6.96 29.26 6.04
CA TYR A 286 -7.48 30.13 7.10
C TYR A 286 -7.13 31.60 6.89
N LYS A 287 -5.88 31.90 6.47
CA LYS A 287 -5.47 33.28 6.18
C LYS A 287 -6.25 33.85 5.00
N GLU A 288 -6.44 33.06 3.94
CA GLU A 288 -7.25 33.45 2.78
C GLU A 288 -8.70 33.77 3.18
N LEU A 289 -9.32 32.90 4.00
CA LEU A 289 -10.67 33.10 4.50
C LEU A 289 -10.79 34.32 5.42
N CYS A 290 -9.78 34.58 6.25
CA CYS A 290 -9.71 35.77 7.09
C CYS A 290 -9.67 37.05 6.24
N GLU A 291 -8.86 37.06 5.17
CA GLU A 291 -8.79 38.18 4.24
C GLU A 291 -10.13 38.35 3.49
N GLU A 292 -10.66 37.27 2.93
CA GLU A 292 -11.88 37.25 2.14
C GLU A 292 -13.10 37.75 2.93
N PHE A 293 -13.26 37.32 4.18
CA PHE A 293 -14.41 37.66 5.01
C PHE A 293 -14.13 38.73 6.07
N GLY A 294 -12.94 39.35 6.04
CA GLY A 294 -12.53 40.38 6.99
C GLY A 294 -12.49 39.90 8.46
N TRP A 295 -12.17 38.62 8.69
CA TRP A 295 -12.01 38.09 10.06
C TRP A 295 -10.63 38.45 10.61
N THR A 296 -10.57 38.75 11.90
CA THR A 296 -9.28 38.94 12.58
C THR A 296 -8.57 37.59 12.73
N PRO A 297 -7.37 37.39 12.14
CA PRO A 297 -6.64 36.13 12.28
C PRO A 297 -6.17 35.90 13.71
N ASP A 298 -6.40 34.69 14.22
CA ASP A 298 -5.79 34.21 15.46
C ASP A 298 -4.33 33.82 15.18
N GLN A 299 -3.42 34.73 15.53
CA GLN A 299 -1.98 34.57 15.30
C GLN A 299 -1.39 33.37 16.04
N LYS A 300 -1.95 33.00 17.19
CA LYS A 300 -1.48 31.84 17.95
C LYS A 300 -1.86 30.54 17.23
N LEU A 301 -3.11 30.45 16.80
CA LEU A 301 -3.60 29.31 16.03
C LEU A 301 -2.84 29.14 14.71
N VAL A 302 -2.56 30.24 13.99
CA VAL A 302 -1.74 30.22 12.77
C VAL A 302 -0.36 29.62 13.05
N ALA A 303 0.34 30.12 14.08
CA ALA A 303 1.69 29.65 14.42
C ALA A 303 1.70 28.18 14.84
N GLU A 304 0.69 27.72 15.60
CA GLU A 304 0.52 26.31 15.98
C GLU A 304 0.35 25.40 14.75
N MET A 305 -0.52 25.79 13.81
CA MET A 305 -0.74 25.02 12.58
C MET A 305 0.50 25.01 11.68
N GLU A 306 1.19 26.14 11.53
CA GLU A 306 2.42 26.22 10.72
C GLU A 306 3.53 25.36 11.30
N THR A 307 3.74 25.38 12.62
CA THR A 307 4.73 24.54 13.29
C THR A 307 4.43 23.05 13.06
N LYS A 308 3.17 22.64 13.23
CA LYS A 308 2.74 21.26 12.98
C LYS A 308 2.93 20.85 11.51
N ASN A 309 2.58 21.73 10.58
CA ASN A 309 2.73 21.49 9.15
C ASN A 309 4.21 21.37 8.76
N GLU A 310 5.10 22.20 9.31
CA GLU A 310 6.54 22.10 9.07
C GLU A 310 7.14 20.80 9.60
N GLU A 311 6.73 20.34 10.78
CA GLU A 311 7.20 19.07 11.34
C GLU A 311 6.74 17.87 10.51
N GLU A 312 5.48 17.86 10.06
CA GLU A 312 4.95 16.80 9.21
C GLU A 312 5.57 16.83 7.81
N LEU A 313 5.75 18.02 7.22
CA LEU A 313 6.42 18.17 5.94
C LEU A 313 7.88 17.70 6.01
N LYS A 314 8.60 18.01 7.09
CA LYS A 314 9.96 17.48 7.30
C LYS A 314 9.99 15.97 7.39
N LYS A 315 9.00 15.33 8.04
CA LYS A 315 8.90 13.87 8.09
C LYS A 315 8.65 13.27 6.70
N LEU A 316 7.76 13.89 5.92
CA LEU A 316 7.50 13.50 4.54
C LEU A 316 8.75 13.69 3.67
N GLU A 317 9.46 14.81 3.80
CA GLU A 317 10.69 15.08 3.04
C GLU A 317 11.85 14.17 3.44
N LEU A 318 12.02 13.85 4.72
CA LEU A 318 12.99 12.85 5.17
C LEU A 318 12.65 11.45 4.65
N SER A 319 11.37 11.10 4.55
CA SER A 319 10.93 9.87 3.91
C SER A 319 11.30 9.84 2.42
N ILE A 320 11.19 10.98 1.72
CA ILE A 320 11.57 11.12 0.30
C ILE A 320 13.10 11.16 0.10
N GLU A 321 13.85 11.84 0.98
CA GLU A 321 15.31 11.95 0.89
C GLU A 321 16.05 10.70 1.37
N GLY A 322 15.52 9.99 2.36
CA GLY A 322 16.00 8.66 2.74
C GLY A 322 15.99 7.71 1.55
N TRP A 323 14.92 7.80 0.73
CA TRP A 323 14.81 7.11 -0.55
C TRP A 323 15.91 7.47 -1.55
N ALA A 324 16.17 8.77 -1.78
CA ALA A 324 17.23 9.24 -2.68
C ALA A 324 18.66 8.94 -2.15
N GLY A 325 18.82 8.94 -0.82
CA GLY A 325 20.09 8.69 -0.12
C GLY A 325 20.50 7.23 -0.09
N SER A 326 19.56 6.30 0.05
CA SER A 326 19.86 4.87 -0.05
C SER A 326 20.22 4.44 -1.47
N SER A 327 19.74 5.15 -2.48
CA SER A 327 20.25 5.02 -3.85
C SER A 327 21.76 5.32 -3.97
N ARG A 328 22.33 6.18 -3.10
CA ARG A 328 23.78 6.42 -2.99
C ARG A 328 24.51 5.44 -2.06
N GLN A 329 23.84 4.91 -1.04
CA GLN A 329 24.42 3.90 -0.14
C GLN A 329 24.68 2.57 -0.88
N ILE A 330 23.93 2.33 -1.95
CA ILE A 330 24.15 1.26 -2.92
C ILE A 330 25.43 1.48 -3.73
N ASP A 331 25.87 2.72 -4.02
CA ASP A 331 27.16 2.97 -4.69
C ASP A 331 28.34 2.42 -3.87
N HIS A 332 28.21 2.36 -2.54
CA HIS A 332 29.24 1.78 -1.68
C HIS A 332 29.23 0.23 -1.69
N LEU A 333 28.12 -0.40 -2.09
CA LEU A 333 28.01 -1.85 -2.32
C LEU A 333 28.56 -2.25 -3.71
N ILE A 334 28.66 -1.31 -4.64
CA ILE A 334 29.24 -1.51 -5.99
C ILE A 334 30.75 -1.79 -5.92
N ASP A 335 31.46 -1.24 -4.94
CA ASP A 335 32.91 -1.45 -4.75
C ASP A 335 33.28 -2.85 -4.22
N TYR A 336 32.30 -3.65 -3.78
CA TYR A 336 32.52 -5.04 -3.32
C TYR A 336 32.38 -6.10 -4.43
N GLY A 337 32.37 -5.71 -5.70
CA GLY A 337 32.59 -6.63 -6.83
C GLY A 337 31.34 -7.32 -7.41
N TRP A 338 30.15 -6.74 -7.25
CA TRP A 338 28.90 -7.30 -7.77
C TRP A 338 28.52 -6.70 -9.13
N ILE A 339 29.10 -7.25 -10.21
CA ILE A 339 28.86 -6.83 -11.60
C ILE A 339 27.38 -6.92 -12.04
N ASN A 340 26.55 -7.73 -11.38
CA ASN A 340 25.16 -8.00 -11.79
C ASN A 340 24.11 -7.04 -11.21
N VAL A 341 24.50 -6.13 -10.31
CA VAL A 341 23.61 -5.06 -9.81
C VAL A 341 23.30 -4.05 -10.93
N ARG A 342 24.24 -3.86 -11.88
CA ARG A 342 24.13 -2.86 -12.96
C ARG A 342 22.98 -3.07 -13.95
N TYR A 343 22.68 -4.31 -14.33
CA TYR A 343 21.62 -4.60 -15.30
C TYR A 343 20.22 -4.53 -14.68
N PHE A 344 20.07 -4.98 -13.43
CA PHE A 344 18.81 -4.92 -12.71
C PHE A 344 18.50 -3.52 -12.17
N PHE A 345 19.50 -2.74 -11.76
CA PHE A 345 19.28 -1.34 -11.35
C PHE A 345 18.85 -0.46 -12.51
N ALA A 346 19.36 -0.65 -13.73
CA ALA A 346 18.93 0.18 -14.86
C ALA A 346 17.42 0.02 -15.16
N ASP A 347 16.92 -1.22 -15.17
CA ASP A 347 15.51 -1.52 -15.50
C ASP A 347 14.55 -1.25 -14.32
N ALA A 348 15.02 -1.46 -13.08
CA ALA A 348 14.28 -1.14 -11.85
C ALA A 348 14.31 0.37 -11.50
N GLN A 349 15.43 1.07 -11.71
CA GLN A 349 15.48 2.54 -11.53
C GLN A 349 14.59 3.26 -12.54
N GLU A 350 14.50 2.78 -13.78
CA GLU A 350 13.65 3.42 -14.79
C GLU A 350 12.15 3.18 -14.56
N ASN A 351 11.72 2.05 -13.97
CA ASN A 351 10.29 1.72 -13.87
C ASN A 351 9.69 1.70 -12.45
N LEU A 352 10.46 1.35 -11.41
CA LEU A 352 10.01 1.42 -10.01
C LEU A 352 10.23 2.83 -9.44
N GLY A 353 11.33 3.47 -9.82
CA GLY A 353 11.63 4.86 -9.47
C GLY A 353 10.50 5.81 -9.86
N ASP A 354 9.94 5.68 -11.07
CA ASP A 354 8.87 6.56 -11.55
C ASP A 354 7.55 6.40 -10.79
N ILE A 355 7.20 5.18 -10.35
CA ILE A 355 5.96 4.91 -9.59
C ILE A 355 6.11 5.38 -8.14
N GLU A 356 7.24 5.08 -7.51
CA GLU A 356 7.49 5.44 -6.11
C GLU A 356 7.74 6.95 -5.97
N GLN A 357 8.46 7.55 -6.92
CA GLN A 357 8.61 9.00 -7.01
C GLN A 357 7.26 9.68 -7.26
N ARG A 358 6.40 9.12 -8.12
CA ARG A 358 5.03 9.60 -8.29
C ARG A 358 4.25 9.55 -7.00
N ASP A 359 4.26 8.42 -6.29
CA ASP A 359 3.47 8.26 -5.06
C ASP A 359 3.97 9.18 -3.95
N ALA A 360 5.28 9.37 -3.84
CA ALA A 360 5.87 10.38 -2.96
C ALA A 360 5.39 11.80 -3.28
N ILE A 361 5.39 12.19 -4.57
CA ILE A 361 4.92 13.51 -5.00
C ILE A 361 3.41 13.65 -4.77
N LEU A 362 2.63 12.60 -5.03
CA LEU A 362 1.18 12.59 -4.77
C LEU A 362 0.89 12.73 -3.27
N ASN A 363 1.58 12.00 -2.40
CA ASN A 363 1.44 12.14 -0.95
C ASN A 363 1.77 13.56 -0.47
N LYS A 364 2.80 14.18 -1.06
CA LYS A 364 3.14 15.58 -0.81
C LYS A 364 2.04 16.53 -1.32
N GLY A 365 1.46 16.25 -2.48
CA GLY A 365 0.31 16.98 -3.02
C GLY A 365 -0.94 16.85 -2.15
N GLU A 366 -1.26 15.66 -1.66
CA GLU A 366 -2.37 15.40 -0.74
C GLU A 366 -2.17 16.09 0.60
N PHE A 367 -0.94 16.12 1.12
CA PHE A 367 -0.60 16.93 2.28
C PHE A 367 -0.90 18.41 2.04
N TYR A 368 -0.46 18.98 0.91
CA TYR A 368 -0.74 20.37 0.56
C TYR A 368 -2.24 20.63 0.42
N LEU A 369 -3.00 19.71 -0.17
CA LEU A 369 -4.45 19.80 -0.23
C LEU A 369 -5.10 19.80 1.15
N ARG A 370 -4.67 18.91 2.04
CA ARG A 370 -5.20 18.82 3.41
C ARG A 370 -5.01 20.13 4.16
N ILE A 371 -3.84 20.75 4.05
CA ILE A 371 -3.54 22.02 4.73
C ILE A 371 -4.07 23.25 3.97
N GLY A 372 -4.73 23.04 2.84
CA GLY A 372 -5.33 24.12 2.03
C GLY A 372 -4.30 25.00 1.31
N ASP A 373 -3.09 24.48 1.02
CA ASP A 373 -2.08 25.16 0.21
C ASP A 373 -2.32 24.81 -1.27
N ARG A 374 -3.18 25.60 -1.92
CA ARG A 374 -3.63 25.36 -3.30
C ARG A 374 -2.47 25.34 -4.29
N GLU A 375 -1.57 26.32 -4.20
CA GLU A 375 -0.51 26.52 -5.19
C GLU A 375 0.44 25.32 -5.19
N LYS A 376 0.94 24.92 -4.02
CA LYS A 376 1.83 23.77 -3.91
C LYS A 376 1.16 22.45 -4.23
N ALA A 377 -0.14 22.31 -3.92
CA ALA A 377 -0.90 21.14 -4.32
C ALA A 377 -0.95 21.02 -5.85
N VAL A 378 -1.32 22.10 -6.56
CA VAL A 378 -1.37 22.09 -8.04
C VAL A 378 -0.01 21.75 -8.64
N GLU A 379 1.07 22.34 -8.11
CA GLU A 379 2.43 22.03 -8.56
C GLU A 379 2.77 20.54 -8.40
N ALA A 380 2.51 19.97 -7.22
CA ALA A 380 2.78 18.56 -6.94
C ALA A 380 1.96 17.63 -7.85
N PHE A 381 0.65 17.88 -8.02
CA PHE A 381 -0.19 17.04 -8.88
C PHE A 381 0.21 17.12 -10.37
N GLU A 382 0.62 18.30 -10.86
CA GLU A 382 1.13 18.44 -12.23
C GLU A 382 2.51 17.79 -12.40
N GLU A 383 3.37 17.82 -11.37
CA GLU A 383 4.65 17.10 -11.39
C GLU A 383 4.44 15.59 -11.41
N ALA A 384 3.59 15.06 -10.52
CA ALA A 384 3.22 13.65 -10.51
C ALA A 384 2.64 13.21 -11.86
N LEU A 385 1.81 14.04 -12.49
CA LEU A 385 1.17 13.71 -13.76
C LEU A 385 2.16 13.63 -14.94
N LYS A 386 3.31 14.30 -14.87
CA LYS A 386 4.37 14.19 -15.91
C LYS A 386 5.00 12.81 -15.94
N ILE A 387 5.18 12.20 -14.77
CA ILE A 387 5.80 10.87 -14.61
C ILE A 387 4.77 9.74 -14.49
N THR A 388 3.48 10.07 -14.33
CA THR A 388 2.43 9.05 -14.24
C THR A 388 2.21 8.33 -15.58
N VAL A 389 2.46 7.02 -15.56
CA VAL A 389 2.18 6.08 -16.66
C VAL A 389 0.84 5.37 -16.43
N GLY A 390 0.14 5.05 -17.53
CA GLY A 390 -1.11 4.31 -17.52
C GLY A 390 -2.34 5.21 -17.45
N VAL A 391 -3.35 4.92 -18.28
CA VAL A 391 -4.48 5.85 -18.48
C VAL A 391 -5.34 6.00 -17.22
N GLY A 392 -5.55 4.92 -16.46
CA GLY A 392 -6.33 4.96 -15.21
C GLY A 392 -5.73 5.89 -14.15
N ALA A 393 -4.43 5.75 -13.85
CA ALA A 393 -3.75 6.57 -12.86
C ALA A 393 -3.65 8.04 -13.29
N ARG A 394 -3.43 8.30 -14.59
CA ARG A 394 -3.46 9.67 -15.14
C ARG A 394 -4.82 10.31 -14.97
N LEU A 395 -5.89 9.55 -15.23
CA LEU A 395 -7.26 10.01 -15.03
C LEU A 395 -7.55 10.30 -13.55
N ASP A 396 -7.13 9.45 -12.61
CA ASP A 396 -7.36 9.70 -11.19
C ASP A 396 -6.69 11.00 -10.73
N ASN A 397 -5.44 11.24 -11.14
CA ASN A 397 -4.74 12.50 -10.88
C ASN A 397 -5.51 13.70 -11.48
N ILE A 398 -5.93 13.62 -12.75
CA ILE A 398 -6.68 14.71 -13.41
C ILE A 398 -8.03 14.95 -12.71
N LEU A 399 -8.75 13.90 -12.31
CA LEU A 399 -10.03 14.02 -11.59
C LEU A 399 -9.83 14.70 -10.23
N THR A 400 -8.74 14.40 -9.51
CA THR A 400 -8.38 15.13 -8.28
C THR A 400 -8.13 16.61 -8.58
N GLN A 401 -7.39 16.94 -9.65
CA GLN A 401 -7.19 18.34 -10.03
C GLN A 401 -8.49 19.05 -10.44
N ILE A 402 -9.45 18.36 -11.07
CA ILE A 402 -10.79 18.92 -11.34
C ILE A 402 -11.50 19.22 -10.02
N ARG A 403 -11.49 18.27 -9.08
CA ARG A 403 -12.07 18.43 -7.74
C ARG A 403 -11.47 19.64 -7.01
N MET A 404 -10.16 19.82 -7.07
CA MET A 404 -9.47 20.99 -6.55
C MET A 404 -9.99 22.28 -7.21
N ASN A 405 -10.03 22.32 -8.53
CA ASN A 405 -10.48 23.52 -9.23
C ASN A 405 -11.93 23.89 -8.87
N ILE A 406 -12.82 22.90 -8.70
CA ILE A 406 -14.19 23.15 -8.22
C ILE A 406 -14.17 23.74 -6.80
N PHE A 407 -13.39 23.16 -5.88
CA PHE A 407 -13.29 23.62 -4.49
C PHE A 407 -12.91 25.11 -4.38
N TRP A 408 -11.93 25.56 -5.18
CA TRP A 408 -11.52 26.96 -5.22
C TRP A 408 -12.27 27.82 -6.24
N ASN A 409 -13.35 27.30 -6.84
CA ASN A 409 -14.15 27.96 -7.86
C ASN A 409 -13.33 28.47 -9.08
N ASP A 410 -12.32 27.69 -9.51
CA ASP A 410 -11.52 27.95 -10.71
C ASP A 410 -12.12 27.30 -11.95
N ILE A 411 -13.06 28.03 -12.55
CA ILE A 411 -13.80 27.59 -13.75
C ILE A 411 -12.86 27.32 -14.94
N GLN A 412 -11.76 28.08 -15.09
CA GLN A 412 -10.84 27.90 -16.21
C GLN A 412 -9.99 26.64 -16.02
N GLY A 413 -9.51 26.41 -14.80
CA GLY A 413 -8.84 25.18 -14.41
C GLY A 413 -9.73 23.94 -14.62
N CYS A 414 -11.01 24.02 -14.24
CA CYS A 414 -11.98 22.94 -14.46
C CYS A 414 -12.07 22.58 -15.95
N LYS A 415 -12.33 23.56 -16.82
CA LYS A 415 -12.44 23.34 -18.28
C LYS A 415 -11.18 22.69 -18.85
N LYS A 416 -10.01 23.25 -18.52
CA LYS A 416 -8.71 22.70 -18.95
C LYS A 416 -8.55 21.23 -18.57
N ASN A 417 -8.88 20.87 -17.33
CA ASN A 417 -8.67 19.52 -16.82
C ASN A 417 -9.76 18.54 -17.27
N ILE A 418 -10.99 18.99 -17.50
CA ILE A 418 -12.06 18.21 -18.15
C ILE A 418 -11.65 17.84 -19.58
N ASP A 419 -11.16 18.80 -20.37
CA ASP A 419 -10.68 18.53 -21.73
C ASP A 419 -9.51 17.52 -21.74
N ARG A 420 -8.59 17.63 -20.77
CA ARG A 420 -7.52 16.64 -20.57
C ARG A 420 -8.06 15.26 -20.22
N ALA A 421 -9.07 15.17 -19.34
CA ALA A 421 -9.68 13.90 -18.95
C ALA A 421 -10.39 13.21 -20.12
N HIS A 422 -11.13 13.96 -20.94
CA HIS A 422 -11.74 13.43 -22.18
C HIS A 422 -10.68 12.93 -23.18
N SER A 423 -9.59 13.69 -23.34
CA SER A 423 -8.46 13.30 -24.18
C SER A 423 -7.79 12.01 -23.70
N GLU A 424 -7.55 11.86 -22.39
CA GLU A 424 -6.99 10.63 -21.83
C GLU A 424 -7.95 9.43 -21.94
N LEU A 425 -9.25 9.60 -21.64
CA LEU A 425 -10.27 8.55 -21.79
C LEU A 425 -10.36 7.97 -23.21
N SER A 426 -10.08 8.79 -24.23
CA SER A 426 -10.09 8.35 -25.64
C SER A 426 -8.99 7.32 -25.95
N LYS A 427 -7.91 7.28 -25.14
CA LYS A 427 -6.79 6.34 -25.29
C LYS A 427 -7.03 4.98 -24.61
N GLY A 428 -8.14 4.86 -23.88
CA GLY A 428 -8.48 3.72 -23.03
C GLY A 428 -9.06 4.22 -21.72
N GLY A 429 -9.96 3.47 -21.09
CA GLY A 429 -10.57 3.97 -19.86
C GLY A 429 -11.63 3.04 -19.31
N ASP A 430 -11.57 2.87 -17.99
CA ASP A 430 -12.53 2.11 -17.21
C ASP A 430 -13.89 2.83 -17.15
N TRP A 431 -14.96 2.05 -17.15
CA TRP A 431 -16.34 2.52 -17.09
C TRP A 431 -16.59 3.39 -15.85
N GLU A 432 -15.94 3.08 -14.72
CA GLU A 432 -16.06 3.85 -13.47
C GLU A 432 -15.61 5.31 -13.64
N ARG A 433 -14.42 5.54 -14.22
CA ARG A 433 -13.85 6.89 -14.40
C ARG A 433 -14.64 7.71 -15.40
N ARG A 434 -15.25 7.06 -16.40
CA ARG A 434 -16.18 7.71 -17.34
C ARG A 434 -17.43 8.23 -16.62
N ASN A 435 -17.94 7.50 -15.63
CA ASN A 435 -19.09 7.97 -14.84
C ASN A 435 -18.71 9.14 -13.93
N LYS A 436 -17.54 9.09 -13.28
CA LYS A 436 -17.02 10.22 -12.49
C LYS A 436 -16.87 11.48 -13.34
N LEU A 437 -16.27 11.37 -14.54
CA LEU A 437 -16.11 12.53 -15.43
C LEU A 437 -17.45 13.12 -15.86
N LYS A 438 -18.47 12.30 -16.15
CA LYS A 438 -19.82 12.80 -16.48
C LYS A 438 -20.46 13.60 -15.34
N VAL A 439 -20.19 13.25 -14.09
CA VAL A 439 -20.65 14.04 -12.94
C VAL A 439 -19.97 15.40 -12.96
N TYR A 440 -18.65 15.44 -13.17
CA TYR A 440 -17.91 16.70 -13.27
C TYR A 440 -18.26 17.55 -14.51
N ASP A 441 -18.66 16.94 -15.64
CA ASP A 441 -19.18 17.66 -16.80
C ASP A 441 -20.54 18.33 -16.51
N GLY A 442 -21.31 17.75 -15.58
CA GLY A 442 -22.66 18.22 -15.23
C GLY A 442 -22.68 19.31 -14.16
N LEU A 443 -21.65 19.38 -13.31
CA LEU A 443 -21.41 20.43 -12.32
C LEU A 443 -20.84 21.68 -13.01
#